data_AF-A0A955Z2Z4-F1
#
_entry.id   AF-A0A955Z2Z4-F1
#
_cell.length_a   1.000
_cell.length_b   1.000
_cell.length_c   1.000
_cell.angle_alpha   90.00
_cell.angle_beta   90.00
_cell.angle_gamma   90.00
#
_symmetry.space_group_name_H-M   'P 1'
#
loop_
_entity.id
_entity.type
_entity.pdbx_description
1 polymer ?
#
loop_
_entity_poly.entity_id
_entity_poly.type
_entity_poly.pdbx_seq_one_letter_code
_entity_poly.pdbx_strand_id
1 'polypeptide(L)'
;MSAEIASTSLLDHVAETGFRASVITTYSCYFPFYEEVVLRRLMAAGCTHNVLMVDATRCAEAFAIEELRPRRAGRDYTLIPVKVGGAFHPKLFLRFGKSKGSLLVGSHNMTLSGFGLNDEVTNVFRLEGAAL
;
A
#
# COMPACT_ATOMS: atom_id res chain seq x y z
N MET A 1 -26.51 -11.99 7.98
CA MET A 1 -25.19 -12.41 7.46
C MET A 1 -24.16 -11.76 8.37
N SER A 2 -23.64 -12.49 9.35
CA SER A 2 -22.59 -11.98 10.24
C SER A 2 -21.29 -11.91 9.44
N ALA A 3 -20.74 -10.70 9.26
CA ALA A 3 -19.38 -10.58 8.76
C ALA A 3 -18.45 -11.16 9.84
N GLU A 4 -17.80 -12.27 9.53
CA GLU A 4 -16.81 -12.87 10.41
C GLU A 4 -15.59 -11.93 10.45
N ILE A 5 -15.25 -11.42 11.64
CA ILE A 5 -14.03 -10.63 11.84
C ILE A 5 -12.87 -11.61 11.86
N ALA A 6 -12.26 -11.82 10.70
CA ALA A 6 -11.05 -12.62 10.58
C ALA A 6 -9.83 -11.73 10.91
N SER A 7 -9.00 -12.18 11.85
CA SER A 7 -7.66 -11.60 12.02
C SER A 7 -6.79 -12.05 10.86
N THR A 8 -6.39 -11.13 10.00
CA THR A 8 -5.53 -11.40 8.84
C THR A 8 -4.42 -10.38 8.77
N SER A 9 -3.22 -10.83 8.39
CA SER A 9 -2.09 -9.93 8.19
C SER A 9 -2.16 -9.25 6.84
N LEU A 10 -2.07 -7.92 6.83
CA LEU A 10 -1.92 -7.16 5.59
C LEU A 10 -0.69 -7.60 4.78
N LEU A 11 0.35 -8.12 5.45
CA LEU A 11 1.54 -8.62 4.78
C LEU A 11 1.29 -9.95 4.04
N ASP A 12 0.31 -10.75 4.46
CA ASP A 12 -0.09 -11.96 3.74
C ASP A 12 -0.82 -11.58 2.45
N HIS A 13 -1.67 -10.55 2.53
CA HIS A 13 -2.26 -9.95 1.33
C HIS A 13 -1.15 -9.45 0.40
N VAL A 14 -0.18 -8.68 0.88
CA VAL A 14 0.95 -8.18 0.05
C VAL A 14 1.71 -9.30 -0.67
N ALA A 15 1.91 -10.44 -0.02
CA ALA A 15 2.65 -11.58 -0.56
C ALA A 15 1.85 -12.43 -1.58
N GLU A 16 0.56 -12.15 -1.75
CA GLU A 16 -0.30 -12.87 -2.68
C GLU A 16 0.17 -12.68 -4.13
N THR A 17 0.35 -13.79 -4.84
CA THR A 17 0.83 -13.81 -6.22
C THR A 17 -0.29 -13.57 -7.24
N GLY A 18 0.11 -13.37 -8.50
CA GLY A 18 -0.81 -13.19 -9.63
C GLY A 18 -1.21 -11.73 -9.90
N PHE A 19 -0.71 -10.79 -9.11
CA PHE A 19 -0.80 -9.35 -9.38
C PHE A 19 0.49 -8.85 -10.06
N ARG A 20 0.35 -7.87 -10.97
CA ARG A 20 1.46 -7.22 -11.69
C ARG A 20 1.59 -5.74 -11.38
N ALA A 21 0.52 -5.11 -10.92
CA ALA A 21 0.48 -3.70 -10.57
C ALA A 21 -0.24 -3.45 -9.24
N SER A 22 0.19 -2.41 -8.53
CA SER A 22 -0.48 -1.90 -7.34
C SER A 22 -0.59 -0.38 -7.35
N VAL A 23 -1.68 0.13 -6.77
CA VAL A 23 -1.87 1.53 -6.43
C VAL A 23 -2.21 1.58 -4.94
N ILE A 24 -1.37 2.24 -4.17
CA ILE A 24 -1.53 2.39 -2.73
C ILE A 24 -1.74 3.86 -2.43
N THR A 25 -2.75 4.17 -1.62
CA THR A 25 -2.97 5.51 -1.08
C THR A 25 -2.81 5.47 0.43
N THR A 26 -2.19 6.50 0.99
CA THR A 26 -2.05 6.61 2.44
C THR A 26 -1.87 8.07 2.85
N TYR A 27 -2.19 8.39 4.10
CA TYR A 27 -1.93 9.72 4.64
C TYR A 27 -0.46 9.87 5.03
N SER A 28 0.05 8.98 5.87
CA SER A 28 1.45 8.96 6.29
C SER A 28 2.15 7.67 5.86
N CYS A 29 3.44 7.78 5.54
CA CYS A 29 4.27 6.65 5.15
C CYS A 29 5.60 6.69 5.89
N TYR A 30 6.00 5.56 6.45
CA TYR A 30 7.38 5.31 6.85
C TYR A 30 8.10 4.63 5.69
N PHE A 31 8.82 5.40 4.87
CA PHE A 31 9.38 4.91 3.61
C PHE A 31 10.34 3.73 3.76
N PRO A 32 11.25 3.66 4.76
CA PRO A 32 12.05 2.46 4.98
C PRO A 32 11.22 1.18 5.15
N PHE A 33 10.09 1.25 5.88
CA PHE A 33 9.20 0.11 6.00
C PHE A 33 8.52 -0.24 4.66
N TYR A 34 8.02 0.77 3.95
CA TYR A 34 7.44 0.53 2.62
C TYR A 34 8.47 -0.11 1.68
N GLU A 35 9.65 0.47 1.54
CA GLU A 35 10.67 0.06 0.58
C GLU A 35 11.28 -1.29 0.92
N GLU A 36 11.60 -1.54 2.20
CA GLU A 36 12.32 -2.74 2.62
C GLU A 36 11.41 -3.92 2.95
N VAL A 37 10.12 -3.68 3.23
CA VAL A 37 9.17 -4.75 3.58
C VAL A 37 8.08 -4.89 2.52
N VAL A 38 7.27 -3.86 2.31
CA VAL A 38 6.06 -3.97 1.47
C VAL A 38 6.41 -4.10 0.00
N LEU A 39 7.22 -3.18 -0.53
CA LEU A 39 7.67 -3.17 -1.91
C LEU A 39 8.48 -4.41 -2.25
N ARG A 40 9.41 -4.83 -1.38
CA ARG A 40 10.17 -6.07 -1.58
C ARG A 40 9.26 -7.29 -1.73
N ARG A 41 8.23 -7.42 -0.87
CA ARG A 41 7.26 -8.52 -0.95
C ARG A 41 6.39 -8.44 -2.21
N LEU A 42 5.93 -7.24 -2.60
CA LEU A 42 5.21 -7.04 -3.87
C LEU A 42 6.04 -7.51 -5.06
N MET A 43 7.29 -7.06 -5.14
CA MET A 43 8.19 -7.43 -6.23
C MET A 43 8.51 -8.93 -6.23
N ALA A 44 8.74 -9.53 -5.06
CA ALA A 44 8.95 -10.98 -4.93
C ALA A 44 7.72 -11.79 -5.36
N ALA A 45 6.51 -11.26 -5.17
CA ALA A 45 5.26 -11.86 -5.63
C ALA A 45 4.95 -11.62 -7.13
N GLY A 46 5.82 -10.91 -7.85
CA GLY A 46 5.68 -10.57 -9.27
C GLY A 46 4.94 -9.25 -9.56
N CYS A 47 4.60 -8.48 -8.53
CA CYS A 47 3.96 -7.17 -8.66
C CYS A 47 5.03 -6.06 -8.76
N THR A 48 5.40 -5.71 -10.00
CA THR A 48 6.53 -4.82 -10.28
C THR A 48 6.14 -3.40 -10.68
N HIS A 49 4.86 -3.13 -10.96
CA HIS A 49 4.37 -1.79 -11.30
C HIS A 49 3.67 -1.18 -10.10
N ASN A 50 4.43 -0.51 -9.23
CA ASN A 50 3.91 -0.03 -7.95
C ASN A 50 3.81 1.49 -7.93
N VAL A 51 2.63 2.00 -7.57
CA VAL A 51 2.38 3.42 -7.35
C VAL A 51 2.02 3.62 -5.88
N LEU A 52 2.74 4.51 -5.22
CA LEU A 52 2.45 4.96 -3.86
C LEU A 52 2.05 6.43 -3.88
N MET A 53 0.85 6.72 -3.42
CA MET A 53 0.30 8.07 -3.29
C MET A 53 0.24 8.44 -1.81
N VAL A 54 0.90 9.54 -1.44
CA VAL A 54 1.02 10.00 -0.05
C VAL A 54 0.57 11.46 0.04
N ASP A 55 0.01 11.87 1.17
CA ASP A 55 -0.23 13.29 1.43
C ASP A 55 1.06 14.11 1.19
N ALA A 56 0.94 15.20 0.42
CA ALA A 56 2.10 15.98 0.02
C ALA A 56 2.86 16.61 1.19
N THR A 57 2.15 17.02 2.25
CA THR A 57 2.78 17.60 3.45
C THR A 57 3.57 16.54 4.19
N ARG A 58 2.96 15.37 4.43
CA ARG A 58 3.63 14.24 5.09
C ARG A 58 4.80 13.70 4.29
N CYS A 59 4.67 13.66 2.97
CA CYS A 59 5.76 13.30 2.09
C CYS A 59 6.93 14.29 2.20
N ALA A 60 6.67 15.60 2.15
CA ALA A 60 7.71 16.62 2.29
C ALA A 60 8.44 16.56 3.65
N GLU A 61 7.70 16.35 4.75
CA GLU A 61 8.27 16.16 6.08
C GLU A 61 9.25 14.97 6.12
N ALA A 62 8.87 13.83 5.54
CA ALA A 62 9.74 12.66 5.48
C ALA A 62 10.99 12.88 4.60
N PHE A 63 10.88 13.63 3.50
CA PHE A 63 12.04 13.98 2.67
C PHE A 63 13.04 14.89 3.37
N ALA A 64 12.60 15.71 4.33
CA ALA A 64 13.46 16.59 5.10
C ALA A 64 14.35 15.83 6.10
N ILE A 65 13.98 14.59 6.47
CA ILE A 65 14.69 13.76 7.45
C ILE A 65 15.46 12.66 6.69
N GLU A 66 16.78 12.59 6.89
CA GLU A 66 17.65 11.71 6.09
C GLU A 66 17.29 10.23 6.22
N GLU A 67 16.98 9.78 7.44
CA GLU A 67 16.66 8.39 7.74
C GLU A 67 15.29 7.97 7.19
N LEU A 68 14.38 8.93 6.98
CA LEU A 68 13.03 8.69 6.49
C LEU A 68 12.90 8.88 4.98
N ARG A 69 13.89 9.49 4.33
CA ARG A 69 13.84 9.80 2.91
C ARG A 69 13.79 8.51 2.07
N PRO A 70 12.84 8.37 1.13
CA PRO A 70 12.78 7.21 0.25
C PRO A 70 14.02 7.15 -0.65
N ARG A 71 14.58 5.97 -0.83
CA ARG A 71 15.80 5.74 -1.62
C ARG A 71 15.51 5.11 -2.98
N ARG A 72 14.31 4.55 -3.16
CA ARG A 72 13.92 3.80 -4.36
C ARG A 72 12.79 4.45 -5.15
N ALA A 73 12.23 5.55 -4.65
CA ALA A 73 11.22 6.35 -5.35
C ALA A 73 11.73 6.81 -6.71
N GLY A 74 10.92 6.63 -7.76
CA GLY A 74 11.28 6.94 -9.15
C GLY A 74 12.17 5.91 -9.83
N ARG A 75 12.65 4.89 -9.10
CA ARG A 75 13.45 3.78 -9.63
C ARG A 75 12.70 2.45 -9.61
N ASP A 76 12.28 2.03 -8.41
CA ASP A 76 11.62 0.72 -8.21
C ASP A 76 10.09 0.86 -8.08
N TYR A 77 9.59 2.08 -7.85
CA TYR A 77 8.17 2.41 -7.76
C TYR A 77 7.95 3.90 -8.07
N THR A 78 6.72 4.26 -8.41
CA THR A 78 6.32 5.66 -8.59
C THR A 78 5.80 6.21 -7.27
N LEU A 79 6.39 7.30 -6.80
CA LEU A 79 5.90 8.05 -5.64
C LEU A 79 5.18 9.31 -6.11
N ILE A 80 3.93 9.50 -5.68
CA ILE A 80 3.11 10.66 -6.01
C ILE A 80 2.71 11.40 -4.73
N PRO A 81 3.31 12.55 -4.43
CA PRO A 81 2.81 13.45 -3.39
C PRO A 81 1.50 14.10 -3.85
N VAL A 82 0.41 13.92 -3.09
CA VAL A 82 -0.93 14.41 -3.44
C VAL A 82 -1.27 15.64 -2.61
N LYS A 83 -1.47 16.78 -3.28
CA LYS A 83 -1.88 18.04 -2.65
C LYS A 83 -3.40 18.22 -2.76
N VAL A 84 -4.06 18.43 -1.63
CA VAL A 84 -5.49 18.74 -1.53
C VAL A 84 -5.69 19.93 -0.57
N GLY A 85 -6.90 20.50 -0.53
CA GLY A 85 -7.20 21.64 0.37
C GLY A 85 -7.20 21.31 1.88
N GLY A 86 -6.84 20.08 2.25
CA GLY A 86 -6.79 19.56 3.62
C GLY A 86 -5.81 18.38 3.66
N ALA A 87 -6.19 17.28 4.31
CA ALA A 87 -5.38 16.07 4.35
C ALA A 87 -5.82 15.05 3.28
N PHE A 88 -4.87 14.53 2.51
CA PHE A 88 -5.11 13.36 1.66
C PHE A 88 -5.15 12.11 2.55
N HIS A 89 -6.34 11.80 3.06
CA HIS A 89 -6.56 10.72 4.03
C HIS A 89 -7.02 9.34 3.50
N PRO A 90 -7.26 9.09 2.19
CA PRO A 90 -7.59 7.75 1.70
C PRO A 90 -6.50 6.71 2.05
N LYS A 91 -6.95 5.50 2.36
CA LYS A 91 -6.11 4.36 2.73
C LYS A 91 -6.60 3.14 1.98
N LEU A 92 -6.07 3.01 0.77
CA LEU A 92 -6.49 2.02 -0.20
C LEU A 92 -5.27 1.22 -0.64
N PHE A 93 -5.46 -0.08 -0.84
CA PHE A 93 -4.49 -0.95 -1.49
C PHE A 93 -5.18 -1.68 -2.64
N LEU A 94 -5.00 -1.14 -3.83
CA LEU A 94 -5.57 -1.66 -5.05
C LEU A 94 -4.51 -2.45 -5.82
N ARG A 95 -4.85 -3.65 -6.29
CA ARG A 95 -3.92 -4.53 -7.00
C ARG A 95 -4.59 -5.17 -8.20
N PHE A 96 -3.84 -5.29 -9.29
CA PHE A 96 -4.32 -5.78 -10.58
C PHE A 96 -3.44 -6.91 -11.11
N GLY A 97 -4.08 -7.99 -11.54
CA GLY A 97 -3.50 -9.13 -12.24
C GLY A 97 -4.19 -9.33 -13.59
N LYS A 98 -3.74 -10.34 -14.35
CA LYS A 98 -4.31 -10.65 -15.67
C LYS A 98 -5.78 -11.08 -15.60
N SER A 99 -6.12 -11.85 -14.56
CA SER A 99 -7.45 -12.47 -14.38
C SER A 99 -8.00 -12.25 -12.97
N LYS A 100 -7.46 -11.30 -12.22
CA LYS A 100 -7.89 -11.00 -10.85
C LYS A 100 -7.59 -9.57 -10.45
N GLY A 101 -8.38 -9.06 -9.52
CA GLY A 101 -8.20 -7.77 -8.87
C GLY A 101 -8.44 -7.89 -7.36
N SER A 102 -7.87 -6.98 -6.59
CA SER A 102 -8.28 -6.82 -5.19
C SER A 102 -8.18 -5.38 -4.75
N LEU A 103 -9.09 -4.98 -3.87
CA LEU A 103 -9.09 -3.68 -3.21
C LEU A 103 -9.17 -3.92 -1.72
N LEU A 104 -8.21 -3.39 -0.98
CA LEU A 104 -8.29 -3.28 0.47
C LEU A 104 -8.60 -1.83 0.82
N VAL A 105 -9.59 -1.62 1.68
CA VAL A 105 -9.94 -0.31 2.24
C VAL A 105 -9.80 -0.42 3.74
N GLY A 106 -8.85 0.30 4.32
CA GLY A 106 -8.53 0.15 5.74
C GLY A 106 -8.27 1.46 6.47
N SER A 107 -8.06 1.37 7.78
CA SER A 107 -7.70 2.51 8.64
C SER A 107 -6.18 2.72 8.79
N HIS A 108 -5.38 1.74 8.35
CA HIS A 108 -3.93 1.71 8.49
C HIS A 108 -3.18 2.71 7.60
N ASN A 109 -2.21 3.41 8.18
CA ASN A 109 -1.19 4.11 7.41
C ASN A 109 -0.10 3.13 6.93
N MET A 110 0.71 3.55 5.96
CA MET A 110 1.84 2.74 5.46
C MET A 110 3.03 2.83 6.43
N THR A 111 2.88 2.25 7.62
CA THR A 111 3.86 2.23 8.69
C THR A 111 3.95 0.85 9.33
N LEU A 112 5.04 0.58 10.06
CA LEU A 112 5.17 -0.67 10.82
C LEU A 112 4.01 -0.86 11.80
N SER A 113 3.62 0.21 12.50
CA SER A 113 2.51 0.16 13.45
C SER A 113 1.16 -0.12 12.78
N GLY A 114 0.88 0.53 11.65
CA GLY A 114 -0.36 0.32 10.91
C GLY A 114 -0.48 -1.08 10.31
N PHE A 115 0.63 -1.75 10.03
CA PHE A 115 0.61 -3.10 9.43
C PHE A 115 0.70 -4.25 10.45
N GLY A 116 1.03 -3.98 11.72
CA GLY A 116 1.27 -5.09 12.66
C GLY A 116 1.25 -4.78 14.16
N LEU A 117 0.95 -3.55 14.59
CA LEU A 117 0.86 -3.22 16.03
C LEU A 117 -0.48 -2.61 16.43
N ASN A 118 -1.09 -1.82 15.55
CA ASN A 118 -2.37 -1.18 15.80
C ASN A 118 -3.53 -2.14 15.48
N ASP A 119 -4.64 -2.00 16.21
CA ASP A 119 -5.92 -2.67 15.92
C ASP A 119 -6.63 -1.95 14.75
N GLU A 120 -6.09 -2.13 13.56
CA GLU A 120 -6.62 -1.53 12.33
C GLU A 120 -7.74 -2.39 11.73
N VAL A 121 -8.73 -1.74 11.12
CA VAL A 121 -9.83 -2.42 10.42
C VAL A 121 -9.60 -2.33 8.92
N THR A 122 -9.81 -3.44 8.21
CA THR A 122 -9.67 -3.51 6.75
C THR A 122 -10.79 -4.33 6.11
N ASN A 123 -11.43 -3.75 5.11
CA ASN A 123 -12.36 -4.46 4.23
C ASN A 123 -11.61 -4.93 2.98
N VAL A 124 -11.78 -6.21 2.62
CA VAL A 124 -11.12 -6.82 1.47
C VAL A 124 -12.15 -7.17 0.41
N PHE A 125 -12.00 -6.59 -0.78
CA PHE A 125 -12.80 -6.89 -1.96
C PHE A 125 -11.93 -7.65 -2.97
N ARG A 126 -12.47 -8.74 -3.50
CA ARG A 126 -11.80 -9.58 -4.50
C ARG A 126 -12.62 -9.61 -5.79
N LEU A 127 -11.92 -9.56 -6.90
CA LEU A 127 -12.50 -9.62 -8.24
C LEU A 127 -11.78 -10.73 -9.00
N GLU A 128 -12.54 -11.58 -9.66
CA GLU A 128 -12.04 -12.56 -10.62
C GLU A 128 -12.49 -12.14 -12.02
N GLY A 129 -11.61 -12.29 -13.00
CA GLY A 129 -11.88 -11.99 -14.39
C GLY A 129 -11.49 -13.16 -15.28
N ALA A 130 -12.10 -13.24 -16.46
CA ALA A 130 -11.63 -14.18 -17.48
C ALA A 130 -10.20 -13.81 -17.90
N ALA A 131 -9.30 -14.79 -17.93
CA ALA A 131 -7.98 -14.58 -18.52
C ALA A 131 -8.16 -14.38 -20.03
N LEU A 132 -7.95 -13.15 -20.51
CA LEU A 132 -7.89 -12.84 -21.94
C LEU A 132 -6.69 -13.52 -22.62
#